data_AF-A0A7R9VL93-F1
#
_entry.id   AF-A0A7R9VL93-F1
#
_cell.length_a   1.000
_cell.length_b   1.000
_cell.length_c   1.000
_cell.angle_alpha   90.00
_cell.angle_beta   90.00
_cell.angle_gamma   90.00
#
_symmetry.space_group_name_H-M   'P 1'
#
loop_
_entity.id
_entity.type
_entity.pdbx_description
1 polymer ?
#
loop_
_entity_poly.entity_id
_entity_poly.type
_entity_poly.pdbx_seq_one_letter_code
_entity_poly.pdbx_strand_id
1 'polypeptide(L)'
;VSSELIRVAILWLELWWEGLEDASRLYFGEGNVSGMLDVLLPLHEQLERGPTTRREHDFFKSFGRDLAEAHAYVKEYIRLTTSSGGVIPSTGGFIGASQAEPSGLSAVRQNAEAEAKLNQAWDLYYTVFRRINKQLPGLTSLELSQCSPALLQARNLELGVPGSYRVDGSYVKIERFIPRVQVITSKQRPRKITIRGSDGKDYVFLLKGHEDLRQDERVMQLFGLVNALLARDRRTNNHDLNIQRYAIAPLSHNAGVVGWVPHCDTLHSLI
;
A
#
# COMPACT_ATOMS: atom_id res chain seq x y z
N VAL A 1 -9.44 2.07 -14.02
CA VAL A 1 -8.84 3.28 -13.41
C VAL A 1 -8.48 3.05 -11.95
N SER A 2 -9.44 2.74 -11.07
CA SER A 2 -9.17 2.55 -9.63
C SER A 2 -8.06 1.51 -9.36
N SER A 3 -8.15 0.30 -9.92
CA SER A 3 -7.13 -0.75 -9.77
C SER A 3 -5.72 -0.30 -10.13
N GLU A 4 -5.60 0.48 -11.21
CA GLU A 4 -4.31 0.98 -11.69
C GLU A 4 -3.79 2.16 -10.86
N LEU A 5 -4.68 3.00 -10.32
CA LEU A 5 -4.29 4.01 -9.33
C LEU A 5 -3.77 3.34 -8.06
N ILE A 6 -4.41 2.27 -7.59
CA ILE A 6 -3.94 1.50 -6.43
C ILE A 6 -2.56 0.89 -6.71
N ARG A 7 -2.33 0.34 -7.91
CA ARG A 7 -1.02 -0.16 -8.34
C ARG A 7 0.08 0.91 -8.31
N VAL A 8 -0.26 2.15 -8.70
CA VAL A 8 0.68 3.28 -8.66
C VAL A 8 0.87 3.80 -7.22
N ALA A 9 -0.14 3.67 -6.36
CA ALA A 9 -0.10 4.08 -4.98
C ALA A 9 0.87 3.22 -4.15
N ILE A 10 0.94 1.93 -4.45
CA ILE A 10 1.71 0.95 -3.69
C ILE A 10 2.45 0.02 -4.64
N LEU A 11 3.78 0.17 -4.73
CA LEU A 11 4.62 -0.67 -5.59
C LEU A 11 4.98 -1.99 -4.91
N TRP A 12 5.33 -3.02 -5.68
CA TRP A 12 5.87 -4.29 -5.13
C TRP A 12 7.07 -4.06 -4.19
N LEU A 13 7.92 -3.09 -4.50
CA LEU A 13 9.04 -2.73 -3.65
C LEU A 13 8.60 -2.32 -2.23
N GLU A 14 7.49 -1.59 -2.12
CA GLU A 14 6.94 -1.13 -0.84
C GLU A 14 6.12 -2.23 -0.16
N LEU A 15 5.30 -2.98 -0.92
CA LEU A 15 4.56 -4.15 -0.40
C LEU A 15 5.50 -5.16 0.27
N TRP A 16 6.58 -5.51 -0.40
CA TRP A 16 7.57 -6.44 0.15
C TRP A 16 8.35 -5.84 1.31
N TRP A 17 8.60 -4.53 1.32
CA TRP A 17 9.27 -3.90 2.46
C TRP A 17 8.40 -3.94 3.71
N GLU A 18 7.16 -3.46 3.63
CA GLU A 18 6.22 -3.43 4.75
C GLU A 18 5.86 -4.85 5.20
N GLY A 19 5.56 -5.74 4.25
CA GLY A 19 5.22 -7.13 4.56
C GLY A 19 6.34 -7.87 5.27
N LEU A 20 7.61 -7.65 4.89
CA LEU A 20 8.75 -8.24 5.59
C LEU A 20 8.98 -7.62 6.97
N GLU A 21 8.73 -6.31 7.13
CA GLU A 21 8.80 -5.63 8.43
C GLU A 21 7.74 -6.17 9.40
N ASP A 22 6.49 -6.30 8.95
CA ASP A 22 5.38 -6.83 9.75
C ASP A 22 5.54 -8.32 10.06
N ALA A 23 5.91 -9.13 9.06
CA ALA A 23 6.20 -10.55 9.26
C ALA A 23 7.33 -10.75 10.28
N SER A 24 8.37 -9.91 10.24
CA SER A 24 9.48 -9.96 11.19
C SER A 24 9.02 -9.63 12.61
N ARG A 25 8.17 -8.61 12.78
CA ARG A 25 7.60 -8.25 14.08
C ARG A 25 6.77 -9.40 14.66
N LEU A 26 5.92 -10.02 13.84
CA LEU A 26 5.08 -11.15 14.26
C LEU A 26 5.92 -12.36 14.68
N TYR A 27 6.94 -12.70 13.90
CA TYR A 27 7.76 -13.88 14.18
C TYR A 27 8.75 -13.68 15.34
N PHE A 28 9.58 -12.63 15.26
CA PHE A 28 10.65 -12.41 16.25
C PHE A 28 10.18 -11.66 17.50
N GLY A 29 9.17 -10.80 17.38
CA GLY A 29 8.63 -10.02 18.52
C GLY A 29 7.54 -10.75 19.27
N GLU A 30 6.58 -11.35 18.55
CA GLU A 30 5.37 -11.92 19.14
C GLU A 30 5.37 -13.46 19.16
N GLY A 31 6.32 -14.13 18.47
CA GLY A 31 6.34 -15.59 18.35
C GLY A 31 5.11 -16.15 17.62
N ASN A 32 4.50 -15.37 16.73
CA ASN A 32 3.28 -15.69 16.01
C ASN A 32 3.60 -16.14 14.57
N VAL A 33 3.84 -17.44 14.37
CA VAL A 33 4.10 -18.00 13.03
C VAL A 33 2.89 -17.86 12.13
N SER A 34 1.69 -18.19 12.61
CA SER A 34 0.48 -18.15 11.78
C SER A 34 0.26 -16.77 11.18
N GLY A 35 0.30 -15.73 12.02
CA GLY A 35 0.16 -14.35 11.55
C GLY A 35 1.27 -13.94 10.59
N MET A 36 2.51 -14.39 10.82
CA MET A 36 3.61 -14.15 9.88
C MET A 36 3.37 -14.80 8.51
N LEU A 37 2.85 -16.03 8.47
CA LEU A 37 2.48 -16.70 7.21
C LEU A 37 1.30 -16.00 6.53
N ASP A 38 0.31 -15.54 7.29
CA ASP A 38 -0.84 -14.78 6.76
C ASP A 38 -0.40 -13.48 6.06
N VAL A 39 0.73 -12.90 6.47
CA VAL A 39 1.34 -11.74 5.80
C VAL A 39 2.14 -12.15 4.57
N LEU A 40 2.99 -13.18 4.66
CA LEU A 40 3.94 -13.52 3.58
C LEU A 40 3.31 -14.29 2.41
N LEU A 41 2.36 -15.19 2.68
CA LEU A 41 1.80 -16.07 1.63
C LEU A 41 1.08 -15.27 0.53
N PRO A 42 0.23 -14.27 0.83
CA PRO A 42 -0.40 -13.46 -0.22
C PRO A 42 0.60 -12.69 -1.10
N LEU A 43 1.74 -12.27 -0.53
CA LEU A 43 2.81 -11.60 -1.29
C LEU A 43 3.49 -12.56 -2.26
N HIS A 44 3.74 -13.80 -1.84
CA HIS A 44 4.26 -14.83 -2.71
C HIS A 44 3.27 -15.22 -3.81
N GLU A 45 1.99 -15.37 -3.49
CA GLU A 45 0.95 -15.62 -4.50
C GLU A 45 0.93 -14.50 -5.56
N GLN A 46 1.09 -13.24 -5.14
CA GLN A 46 1.21 -12.12 -6.07
C GLN A 46 2.45 -12.26 -6.96
N LEU A 47 3.60 -12.65 -6.40
CA LEU A 47 4.84 -12.83 -7.14
C LEU A 47 4.75 -14.00 -8.14
N GLU A 48 4.08 -15.10 -7.77
CA GLU A 48 3.86 -16.29 -8.61
C GLU A 48 2.94 -16.02 -9.80
N ARG A 49 1.98 -15.10 -9.68
CA ARG A 49 1.17 -14.62 -10.83
C ARG A 49 2.01 -13.92 -11.90
N GLY A 50 3.20 -13.46 -11.52
CA GLY A 50 4.17 -12.85 -12.42
C GLY A 50 3.96 -11.34 -12.62
N PRO A 51 5.02 -10.64 -13.06
CA PRO A 51 4.99 -9.20 -13.29
C PRO A 51 4.13 -8.85 -14.51
N THR A 52 3.36 -7.77 -14.37
CA THR A 52 2.47 -7.22 -15.42
C THR A 52 2.90 -5.84 -15.91
N THR A 53 3.83 -5.19 -15.20
CA THR A 53 4.37 -3.88 -15.56
C THR A 53 5.89 -3.92 -15.59
N ARG A 54 6.52 -2.96 -16.28
CA ARG A 54 8.00 -2.90 -16.36
C ARG A 54 8.62 -2.77 -14.98
N ARG A 55 8.00 -1.99 -14.07
CA ARG A 55 8.47 -1.84 -12.70
C ARG A 55 8.41 -3.16 -11.91
N GLU A 56 7.34 -3.94 -12.11
CA GLU A 56 7.21 -5.28 -11.51
C GLU A 56 8.25 -6.25 -12.10
N HIS A 57 8.52 -6.18 -13.40
CA HIS A 57 9.59 -6.96 -14.03
C HIS A 57 10.97 -6.63 -13.44
N ASP A 58 11.27 -5.35 -13.23
CA ASP A 58 12.54 -4.92 -12.64
C ASP A 58 12.68 -5.42 -11.19
N PHE A 59 11.59 -5.40 -10.41
CA PHE A 59 11.55 -6.01 -9.08
C PHE A 59 11.79 -7.52 -9.15
N PHE A 60 11.04 -8.22 -10.00
CA PHE A 60 11.13 -9.67 -10.17
C PHE A 60 12.54 -10.11 -10.59
N LYS A 61 13.16 -9.37 -11.52
CA LYS A 61 14.55 -9.61 -11.95
C LYS A 61 15.55 -9.43 -10.81
N SER A 62 15.29 -8.49 -9.89
CA SER A 62 16.22 -8.13 -8.82
C SER A 62 16.11 -9.01 -7.58
N PHE A 63 14.89 -9.47 -7.25
CA PHE A 63 14.57 -10.15 -5.99
C PHE A 63 13.82 -11.48 -6.14
N GLY A 64 13.27 -11.75 -7.32
CA GLY A 64 12.35 -12.87 -7.54
C GLY A 64 12.97 -14.24 -7.27
N ARG A 65 14.27 -14.43 -7.58
CA ARG A 65 14.99 -15.67 -7.26
C ARG A 65 15.07 -15.91 -5.75
N ASP A 66 15.58 -14.93 -5.01
CA ASP A 66 15.78 -15.03 -3.56
C ASP A 66 14.42 -15.23 -2.85
N LEU A 67 13.38 -14.52 -3.30
CA LEU A 67 12.02 -14.66 -2.76
C LEU A 67 11.40 -16.02 -3.09
N ALA A 68 11.57 -16.53 -4.31
CA ALA A 68 11.07 -17.86 -4.67
C ALA A 68 11.76 -18.97 -3.87
N GLU A 69 13.06 -18.85 -3.63
CA GLU A 69 13.82 -19.79 -2.79
C GLU A 69 13.37 -19.70 -1.32
N ALA A 70 13.16 -18.49 -0.79
CA ALA A 70 12.57 -18.30 0.53
C ALA A 70 11.18 -18.92 0.64
N HIS A 71 10.35 -18.78 -0.40
CA HIS A 71 9.02 -19.40 -0.45
C HIS A 71 9.09 -20.92 -0.42
N ALA A 72 10.07 -21.53 -1.11
CA ALA A 72 10.26 -22.97 -1.11
C ALA A 72 10.57 -23.49 0.30
N TYR A 73 11.39 -22.78 1.07
CA TYR A 73 11.63 -23.10 2.47
C TYR A 73 10.38 -22.94 3.35
N VAL A 74 9.59 -21.89 3.13
CA VAL A 74 8.30 -21.71 3.84
C VAL A 74 7.31 -22.84 3.51
N LYS A 75 7.19 -23.24 2.24
CA LYS A 75 6.35 -24.36 1.81
C LYS A 75 6.79 -25.68 2.47
N GLU A 76 8.09 -25.90 2.59
CA GLU A 76 8.64 -27.08 3.26
C GLU A 76 8.40 -27.05 4.78
N TYR A 77 8.52 -25.89 5.42
CA TYR A 77 8.12 -25.70 6.83
C TYR A 77 6.65 -26.07 7.05
N ILE A 78 5.75 -25.56 6.21
CA ILE A 78 4.32 -25.87 6.29
C ILE A 78 4.12 -27.38 6.11
N ARG A 79 4.72 -27.98 5.08
CA ARG A 79 4.63 -29.43 4.83
C ARG A 79 5.07 -30.25 6.05
N LEU A 80 6.21 -29.91 6.66
CA LEU A 80 6.75 -30.64 7.81
C LEU A 80 5.87 -30.51 9.06
N THR A 81 5.22 -29.36 9.26
CA THR A 81 4.35 -29.12 10.43
C THR A 81 2.94 -29.71 10.26
N THR A 82 2.42 -29.79 9.04
CA THR A 82 1.07 -30.33 8.77
C THR A 82 1.05 -31.84 8.49
N SER A 83 2.17 -32.46 8.07
CA SER A 83 2.22 -33.88 7.68
C SER A 83 1.86 -34.86 8.81
N SER A 84 1.90 -34.44 10.08
CA SER A 84 1.57 -35.27 11.25
C SER A 84 0.16 -35.03 11.81
N GLY A 85 -0.73 -34.39 11.04
CA GLY A 85 -2.06 -33.96 11.52
C GLY A 85 -2.01 -32.74 12.46
N GLY A 86 -0.84 -32.11 12.57
CA GLY A 86 -0.63 -30.91 13.37
C GLY A 86 -1.19 -29.66 12.68
N VAL A 87 -1.78 -28.77 13.48
CA VAL A 87 -2.08 -27.40 13.05
C VAL A 87 -0.77 -26.61 13.13
N ILE A 88 -0.55 -25.67 12.21
CA ILE A 88 0.60 -24.75 12.28
C ILE A 88 0.59 -24.12 13.69
N PRO A 89 1.70 -24.20 14.45
CA PRO A 89 1.74 -23.63 15.78
C PRO A 89 1.40 -22.13 15.73
N SER A 90 0.29 -21.73 16.36
CA SER A 90 -0.07 -20.31 16.49
C SER A 90 0.95 -19.55 17.32
N THR A 91 1.60 -20.24 18.26
CA THR A 91 2.73 -19.79 19.05
C THR A 91 3.94 -20.67 18.73
N GLY A 92 4.94 -20.07 18.11
CA GLY A 92 6.17 -20.73 17.66
C GLY A 92 7.11 -19.67 17.07
N GLY A 93 8.39 -19.80 17.32
CA GLY A 93 9.39 -18.78 16.97
C GLY A 93 10.44 -18.66 18.06
N PHE A 94 11.43 -17.79 17.82
CA PHE A 94 12.66 -17.66 18.60
C PHE A 94 12.46 -17.58 20.14
N ILE A 95 11.27 -17.14 20.60
CA ILE A 95 10.91 -16.95 22.01
C ILE A 95 10.06 -18.10 22.59
N GLY A 96 9.37 -18.89 21.74
CA GLY A 96 8.33 -19.84 22.14
C GLY A 96 8.76 -21.29 22.42
N ALA A 97 10.04 -21.62 22.28
CA ALA A 97 10.54 -23.01 22.42
C ALA A 97 10.47 -23.58 23.86
N SER A 98 9.91 -22.85 24.83
CA SER A 98 10.05 -23.17 26.26
C SER A 98 8.87 -23.90 26.92
N GLN A 99 7.75 -24.22 26.25
CA GLN A 99 6.55 -24.74 26.97
C GLN A 99 5.73 -25.88 26.34
N ALA A 100 6.17 -26.55 25.28
CA ALA A 100 5.52 -27.77 24.80
C ALA A 100 6.49 -28.95 24.89
N GLU A 101 6.28 -29.87 25.84
CA GLU A 101 7.03 -31.13 25.87
C GLU A 101 6.64 -31.99 24.66
N PRO A 102 7.56 -32.23 23.72
CA PRO A 102 7.28 -33.03 22.54
C PRO A 102 7.20 -34.51 22.93
N SER A 103 6.08 -35.16 22.56
CA SER A 103 5.84 -36.57 22.79
C SER A 103 6.67 -37.42 21.81
N GLY A 104 7.95 -37.63 22.12
CA GLY A 104 8.84 -38.58 21.44
C GLY A 104 9.95 -37.97 20.56
N LEU A 105 11.07 -38.70 20.45
CA LEU A 105 12.30 -38.30 19.75
C LEU A 105 12.11 -37.97 18.25
N SER A 106 11.13 -38.58 17.58
CA SER A 106 10.83 -38.31 16.16
C SER A 106 10.18 -36.94 15.96
N ALA A 107 9.24 -36.57 16.84
CA ALA A 107 8.56 -35.27 16.81
C ALA A 107 9.53 -34.12 17.09
N VAL A 108 10.49 -34.32 18.01
CA VAL A 108 11.56 -33.35 18.30
C VAL A 108 12.41 -33.06 17.06
N ARG A 109 12.84 -34.12 16.36
CA ARG A 109 13.68 -33.98 15.17
C ARG A 109 12.94 -33.29 14.03
N GLN A 110 11.66 -33.61 13.83
CA GLN A 110 10.82 -33.01 12.80
C GLN A 110 10.58 -31.51 13.07
N ASN A 111 10.35 -31.12 14.33
CA ASN A 111 10.23 -29.70 14.70
C ASN A 111 11.54 -28.94 14.47
N ALA A 112 12.68 -29.51 14.87
CA ALA A 112 13.99 -28.88 14.63
C ALA A 112 14.29 -28.73 13.13
N GLU A 113 13.92 -29.71 12.32
CA GLU A 113 14.05 -29.62 10.86
C GLU A 113 13.16 -28.52 10.27
N ALA A 114 11.90 -28.42 10.72
CA ALA A 114 10.99 -27.37 10.30
C ALA A 114 11.55 -25.98 10.65
N GLU A 115 11.98 -25.77 11.90
CA GLU A 115 12.60 -24.51 12.33
C GLU A 115 13.83 -24.15 11.50
N ALA A 116 14.66 -25.14 11.14
CA ALA A 116 15.80 -24.91 10.25
C ALA A 116 15.38 -24.38 8.87
N LYS A 117 14.29 -24.91 8.28
CA LYS A 117 13.74 -24.37 7.02
C LYS A 117 13.29 -22.92 7.17
N LEU A 118 12.61 -22.60 8.27
CA LEU A 118 12.13 -21.24 8.49
C LEU A 118 13.30 -20.25 8.68
N ASN A 119 14.37 -20.66 9.37
CA ASN A 119 15.59 -19.86 9.49
C ASN A 119 16.25 -19.61 8.12
N GLN A 120 16.32 -20.63 7.25
CA GLN A 120 16.82 -20.48 5.88
C GLN A 120 15.99 -19.48 5.06
N ALA A 121 14.66 -19.50 5.21
CA ALA A 121 13.80 -18.51 4.57
C ALA A 121 14.11 -17.08 5.06
N TRP A 122 14.29 -16.90 6.37
CA TRP A 122 14.59 -15.61 6.97
C TRP A 122 15.93 -15.02 6.54
N ASP A 123 16.97 -15.83 6.33
CA ASP A 123 18.25 -15.34 5.80
C ASP A 123 18.09 -14.66 4.43
N LEU A 124 17.25 -15.25 3.57
CA LEU A 124 16.93 -14.69 2.25
C LEU A 124 16.05 -13.45 2.38
N TYR A 125 15.00 -13.49 3.22
CA TYR A 125 14.15 -12.33 3.48
C TYR A 125 14.92 -11.13 4.01
N TYR A 126 15.81 -11.32 4.97
CA TYR A 126 16.65 -10.23 5.49
C TYR A 126 17.60 -9.68 4.44
N THR A 127 18.10 -10.53 3.54
CA THR A 127 18.95 -10.10 2.43
C THR A 127 18.16 -9.23 1.45
N VAL A 128 16.96 -9.66 1.08
CA VAL A 128 16.04 -8.87 0.23
C VAL A 128 15.64 -7.57 0.93
N PHE A 129 15.19 -7.63 2.18
CA PHE A 129 14.77 -6.47 2.97
C PHE A 129 15.87 -5.40 3.05
N ARG A 130 17.11 -5.79 3.35
CA ARG A 130 18.26 -4.86 3.38
C ARG A 130 18.51 -4.19 2.04
N ARG A 131 18.36 -4.92 0.93
CA ARG A 131 18.52 -4.36 -0.42
C ARG A 131 17.39 -3.41 -0.78
N ILE A 132 16.15 -3.75 -0.44
CA ILE A 132 14.99 -2.89 -0.63
C ILE A 132 15.13 -1.59 0.18
N ASN A 133 15.52 -1.69 1.45
CA ASN A 133 15.69 -0.54 2.34
C ASN A 133 16.73 0.48 1.81
N LYS A 134 17.74 0.00 1.07
CA LYS A 134 18.71 0.87 0.37
C LYS A 134 18.12 1.56 -0.86
N GLN A 135 17.13 0.97 -1.52
CA GLN A 135 16.53 1.51 -2.75
C GLN A 135 15.39 2.51 -2.47
N LEU A 136 14.63 2.33 -1.39
CA LEU A 136 13.45 3.15 -1.08
C LEU A 136 13.71 4.65 -1.00
N PRO A 137 14.79 5.15 -0.36
CA PRO A 137 15.07 6.59 -0.30
C PRO A 137 15.30 7.23 -1.69
N GLY A 138 15.74 6.45 -2.68
CA GLY A 138 15.95 6.92 -4.05
C GLY A 138 14.67 7.05 -4.87
N LEU A 139 13.52 6.61 -4.34
CA LEU A 139 12.24 6.61 -5.04
C LEU A 139 11.54 7.96 -4.96
N THR A 140 12.01 8.95 -5.73
CA THR A 140 11.48 10.33 -5.69
C THR A 140 10.51 10.65 -6.83
N SER A 141 10.50 9.86 -7.91
CA SER A 141 9.61 10.04 -9.05
C SER A 141 9.33 8.71 -9.74
N LEU A 142 8.13 8.58 -10.29
CA LEU A 142 7.68 7.43 -11.07
C LEU A 142 7.24 7.90 -12.46
N GLU A 143 7.42 7.03 -13.46
CA GLU A 143 6.89 7.20 -14.79
C GLU A 143 5.73 6.21 -14.99
N LEU A 144 4.55 6.71 -15.39
CA LEU A 144 3.39 5.85 -15.63
C LEU A 144 3.67 4.80 -16.73
N SER A 145 4.55 5.09 -17.68
CA SER A 145 4.97 4.09 -18.69
C SER A 145 5.58 2.82 -18.07
N GLN A 146 6.16 2.94 -16.87
CA GLN A 146 6.80 1.83 -16.17
C GLN A 146 5.87 1.17 -15.15
N CYS A 147 5.01 1.97 -14.50
CA CYS A 147 4.17 1.53 -13.37
C CYS A 147 2.71 1.24 -13.75
N SER A 148 2.15 1.92 -14.75
CA SER A 148 0.80 1.67 -15.26
C SER A 148 0.64 2.21 -16.71
N PRO A 149 0.98 1.38 -17.72
CA PRO A 149 0.75 1.73 -19.12
C PRO A 149 -0.72 2.00 -19.43
N ALA A 150 -1.65 1.34 -18.71
CA ALA A 150 -3.08 1.53 -18.86
C ALA A 150 -3.53 2.96 -18.50
N LEU A 151 -3.04 3.53 -17.38
CA LEU A 151 -3.32 4.94 -17.05
C LEU A 151 -2.67 5.89 -18.05
N LEU A 152 -1.45 5.58 -18.51
CA LEU A 152 -0.77 6.39 -19.50
C LEU A 152 -1.52 6.43 -20.84
N GLN A 153 -2.16 5.33 -21.24
CA GLN A 153 -2.92 5.22 -22.49
C GLN A 153 -4.37 5.69 -22.38
N ALA A 154 -4.93 5.76 -21.17
CA ALA A 154 -6.29 6.21 -20.94
C ALA A 154 -6.51 7.65 -21.45
N ARG A 155 -7.46 7.82 -22.38
CA ARG A 155 -7.82 9.11 -22.98
C ARG A 155 -9.33 9.29 -22.97
N ASN A 156 -9.77 10.53 -22.75
CA ASN A 156 -11.16 10.99 -22.90
C ASN A 156 -12.17 10.03 -22.23
N LEU A 157 -11.96 9.75 -20.96
CA LEU A 157 -12.78 8.81 -20.20
C LEU A 157 -14.13 9.45 -19.86
N GLU A 158 -15.19 8.65 -19.84
CA GLU A 158 -16.50 9.06 -19.30
C GLU A 158 -16.47 9.29 -17.77
N LEU A 159 -15.43 8.82 -17.09
CA LEU A 159 -15.23 9.03 -15.66
C LEU A 159 -14.90 10.51 -15.36
N GLY A 160 -15.59 11.09 -14.38
CA GLY A 160 -15.32 12.44 -13.90
C GLY A 160 -14.06 12.54 -13.04
N VAL A 161 -13.40 13.69 -13.12
CA VAL A 161 -12.31 14.09 -12.22
C VAL A 161 -12.87 14.12 -10.78
N PRO A 162 -12.22 13.48 -9.80
CA PRO A 162 -12.68 13.48 -8.42
C PRO A 162 -12.94 14.89 -7.88
N GLY A 163 -14.09 15.10 -7.24
CA GLY A 163 -14.50 16.40 -6.72
C GLY A 163 -15.08 17.39 -7.74
N SER A 164 -15.20 17.02 -9.03
CA SER A 164 -15.79 17.88 -10.06
C SER A 164 -17.31 17.76 -10.22
N TYR A 165 -17.93 16.75 -9.60
CA TYR A 165 -19.37 16.49 -9.71
C TYR A 165 -20.20 17.60 -9.09
N ARG A 166 -21.14 18.12 -9.87
CA ARG A 166 -22.05 19.21 -9.49
C ARG A 166 -23.48 18.70 -9.28
N VAL A 167 -24.30 19.51 -8.61
CA VAL A 167 -25.70 19.18 -8.29
C VAL A 167 -26.57 19.09 -9.55
N ASP A 168 -26.23 19.83 -10.59
CA ASP A 168 -26.89 19.78 -11.90
C ASP A 168 -26.52 18.53 -12.73
N GLY A 169 -25.72 17.62 -12.17
CA GLY A 169 -25.27 16.41 -12.83
C GLY A 169 -24.10 16.62 -13.80
N SER A 170 -23.65 17.86 -14.01
CA SER A 170 -22.45 18.14 -14.81
C SER A 170 -21.17 17.85 -14.03
N TYR A 171 -20.13 17.44 -14.74
CA TYR A 171 -18.82 17.15 -14.18
C TYR A 171 -17.73 17.26 -15.25
N VAL A 172 -16.49 17.43 -14.81
CA VAL A 172 -15.34 17.48 -15.72
C VAL A 172 -14.86 16.06 -15.94
N LYS A 173 -14.97 15.55 -17.17
CA LYS A 173 -14.43 14.24 -17.55
C LYS A 173 -12.90 14.20 -17.51
N ILE A 174 -12.31 13.03 -17.26
CA ILE A 174 -10.87 12.83 -17.31
C ILE A 174 -10.41 12.79 -18.78
N GLU A 175 -9.62 13.77 -19.20
CA GLU A 175 -8.97 13.78 -20.52
C GLU A 175 -7.81 12.79 -20.54
N ARG A 176 -6.88 12.87 -19.56
CA ARG A 176 -5.71 11.97 -19.45
C ARG A 176 -5.00 12.10 -18.10
N PHE A 177 -4.15 11.12 -17.79
CA PHE A 177 -3.19 11.20 -16.69
C PHE A 177 -1.85 11.76 -17.19
N ILE A 178 -1.23 12.65 -16.40
CA ILE A 178 0.11 13.17 -16.71
C ILE A 178 1.16 12.08 -16.44
N PRO A 179 2.12 11.82 -17.36
CA PRO A 179 3.00 10.66 -17.28
C PRO A 179 3.91 10.61 -16.04
N ARG A 180 4.41 11.76 -15.61
CA ARG A 180 5.35 11.85 -14.50
C ARG A 180 4.60 12.03 -13.18
N VAL A 181 4.90 11.16 -12.22
CA VAL A 181 4.34 11.17 -10.86
C VAL A 181 5.46 11.51 -9.89
N GLN A 182 5.25 12.47 -9.01
CA GLN A 182 6.21 12.83 -7.97
C GLN A 182 5.89 12.02 -6.71
N VAL A 183 6.92 11.47 -6.07
CA VAL A 183 6.78 10.79 -4.76
C VAL A 183 7.15 11.79 -3.68
N ILE A 184 6.25 12.01 -2.73
CA ILE A 184 6.52 12.88 -1.59
C ILE A 184 7.34 12.09 -0.56
N THR A 185 8.49 12.62 -0.17
CA THR A 185 9.39 11.97 0.80
C THR A 185 8.82 12.09 2.21
N SER A 186 8.05 11.09 2.63
CA SER A 186 7.52 10.93 3.99
C SER A 186 7.45 9.44 4.35
N LYS A 187 6.99 9.07 5.55
CA LYS A 187 6.83 7.67 5.95
C LYS A 187 5.94 6.89 4.96
N GLN A 188 4.81 7.48 4.57
CA GLN A 188 3.81 6.86 3.70
C GLN A 188 4.07 7.06 2.20
N ARG A 189 5.10 7.83 1.83
CA ARG A 189 5.51 8.08 0.44
C ARG A 189 4.35 8.36 -0.55
N PRO A 190 3.38 9.24 -0.26
CA PRO A 190 2.24 9.43 -1.14
C PRO A 190 2.64 10.01 -2.49
N ARG A 191 1.84 9.72 -3.52
CA ARG A 191 2.14 10.09 -4.92
C ARG A 191 1.37 11.35 -5.29
N LYS A 192 2.08 12.38 -5.73
CA LYS A 192 1.48 13.55 -6.35
C LYS A 192 1.23 13.24 -7.83
N ILE A 193 -0.02 12.93 -8.15
CA ILE A 193 -0.49 12.62 -9.51
C ILE A 193 -1.25 13.81 -10.08
N THR A 194 -1.11 14.05 -11.38
CA THR A 194 -1.84 15.12 -12.07
C THR A 194 -2.75 14.52 -13.14
N ILE A 195 -4.00 14.97 -13.16
CA ILE A 195 -5.05 14.53 -14.08
C ILE A 195 -5.50 15.74 -14.88
N ARG A 196 -5.45 15.66 -16.21
CA ARG A 196 -6.00 16.71 -17.07
C ARG A 196 -7.49 16.46 -17.29
N GLY A 197 -8.29 17.48 -17.05
CA GLY A 197 -9.74 17.48 -17.29
C GLY A 197 -10.08 17.83 -18.73
N SER A 198 -11.28 17.43 -19.16
CA SER A 198 -11.89 17.81 -20.45
C SER A 198 -12.13 19.32 -20.60
N ASP A 199 -12.06 20.08 -19.51
CA ASP A 199 -12.07 21.55 -19.50
C ASP A 199 -10.67 22.16 -19.76
N GLY A 200 -9.66 21.31 -20.01
CA GLY A 200 -8.29 21.70 -20.29
C GLY A 200 -7.45 22.02 -19.06
N LYS A 201 -7.99 21.90 -17.84
CA LYS A 201 -7.28 22.21 -16.58
C LYS A 201 -6.60 20.98 -16.01
N ASP A 202 -5.49 21.22 -15.32
CA ASP A 202 -4.77 20.19 -14.59
C ASP A 202 -5.23 20.17 -13.13
N TYR A 203 -5.65 18.98 -12.68
CA TYR A 203 -6.10 18.69 -11.33
C TYR A 203 -5.06 17.82 -10.64
N VAL A 204 -4.49 18.34 -9.56
CA VAL A 204 -3.44 17.66 -8.81
C VAL A 204 -4.05 16.94 -7.63
N PHE A 205 -3.66 15.70 -7.42
CA PHE A 205 -4.09 14.87 -6.31
C PHE A 205 -2.89 14.25 -5.60
N LEU A 206 -3.03 14.05 -4.30
CA LEU A 206 -2.22 13.20 -3.48
C LEU A 206 -2.87 11.82 -3.42
N LEU A 207 -2.27 10.86 -4.11
CA LEU A 207 -2.64 9.45 -4.09
C LEU A 207 -1.96 8.79 -2.89
N LYS A 208 -2.77 8.36 -1.92
CA LYS A 208 -2.35 7.73 -0.68
C LYS A 208 -2.61 6.23 -0.74
N GLY A 209 -1.61 5.45 -0.36
CA GLY A 209 -1.72 4.01 -0.12
C GLY A 209 -1.59 3.72 1.37
N HIS A 210 -2.05 2.54 1.80
CA HIS A 210 -2.09 2.10 3.20
C HIS A 210 -2.94 2.98 4.12
N GLU A 211 -3.95 3.67 3.56
CA GLU A 211 -4.78 4.62 4.30
C GLU A 211 -6.25 4.53 3.85
N ASP A 212 -7.17 4.40 4.80
CA ASP A 212 -8.61 4.42 4.56
C ASP A 212 -9.15 5.84 4.65
N LEU A 213 -9.45 6.44 3.50
CA LEU A 213 -9.90 7.83 3.41
C LEU A 213 -11.41 8.03 3.62
N ARG A 214 -12.15 6.99 4.00
CA ARG A 214 -13.60 7.11 4.22
C ARG A 214 -13.92 8.08 5.35
N GLN A 215 -13.12 8.10 6.42
CA GLN A 215 -13.34 9.04 7.52
C GLN A 215 -13.14 10.48 7.06
N ASP A 216 -12.03 10.77 6.39
CA ASP A 216 -11.73 12.10 5.84
C ASP A 216 -12.82 12.57 4.86
N GLU A 217 -13.33 11.68 4.01
CA GLU A 217 -14.44 11.98 3.10
C GLU A 217 -15.69 12.45 3.87
N ARG A 218 -16.06 11.77 4.96
CA ARG A 218 -17.19 12.17 5.81
C ARG A 218 -16.94 13.50 6.50
N VAL A 219 -15.71 13.76 6.93
CA VAL A 219 -15.34 15.06 7.51
C VAL A 219 -15.49 16.18 6.46
N MET A 220 -15.10 15.96 5.20
CA MET A 220 -15.31 16.95 4.12
C MET A 220 -16.80 17.18 3.80
N GLN A 221 -17.64 16.15 3.94
CA GLN A 221 -19.10 16.30 3.82
C GLN A 221 -19.67 17.14 4.97
N LEU A 222 -19.24 16.88 6.21
CA LEU A 222 -19.63 17.66 7.39
C LEU A 222 -19.22 19.13 7.23
N PHE A 223 -17.99 19.41 6.80
CA PHE A 223 -17.56 20.79 6.52
C PHE A 223 -18.41 21.45 5.44
N GLY A 224 -18.91 20.68 4.46
CA GLY A 224 -19.86 21.18 3.46
C GLY A 224 -21.17 21.65 4.10
N LEU A 225 -21.70 20.87 5.04
CA LEU A 225 -22.88 21.23 5.82
C LEU A 225 -22.61 22.47 6.69
N VAL A 226 -21.48 22.52 7.39
CA VAL A 226 -21.10 23.67 8.23
C VAL A 226 -21.04 24.95 7.40
N ASN A 227 -20.40 24.92 6.23
CA ASN A 227 -20.32 26.10 5.35
C ASN A 227 -21.71 26.54 4.87
N ALA A 228 -22.61 25.60 4.57
CA ALA A 228 -23.99 25.93 4.19
C ALA A 228 -24.78 26.57 5.35
N LEU A 229 -24.56 26.14 6.59
CA LEU A 229 -25.17 26.74 7.77
C LEU A 229 -24.62 28.15 8.03
N LEU A 230 -23.30 28.34 7.92
CA LEU A 230 -22.64 29.64 8.09
C LEU A 230 -23.10 30.67 7.04
N ALA A 231 -23.29 30.24 5.79
CA ALA A 231 -23.81 31.11 4.73
C ALA A 231 -25.30 31.47 4.93
N ARG A 232 -26.07 30.64 5.65
CA ARG A 232 -27.50 30.86 5.88
C ARG A 232 -27.80 31.74 7.10
N ASP A 233 -26.98 31.71 8.14
CA ASP A 233 -27.18 32.53 9.34
C ASP A 233 -26.82 34.01 9.08
N ARG A 234 -27.76 34.91 9.38
CA ARG A 234 -27.63 36.36 9.13
C ARG A 234 -26.42 37.00 9.83
N ARG A 235 -25.97 36.47 10.97
CA ARG A 235 -24.83 37.01 11.71
C ARG A 235 -23.53 36.59 11.08
N THR A 236 -23.44 35.39 10.50
CA THR A 236 -22.19 34.86 9.94
C THR A 236 -22.03 35.10 8.44
N ASN A 237 -23.11 35.23 7.68
CA ASN A 237 -23.06 35.34 6.21
C ASN A 237 -22.23 36.53 5.69
N ASN A 238 -22.16 37.63 6.45
CA ASN A 238 -21.41 38.83 6.04
C ASN A 238 -19.93 38.83 6.49
N HIS A 239 -19.42 37.70 7.01
CA HIS A 239 -18.08 37.60 7.60
C HIS A 239 -17.15 36.63 6.85
N ASP A 240 -17.52 36.19 5.64
CA ASP A 240 -16.73 35.29 4.78
C ASP A 240 -16.21 34.03 5.51
N LEU A 241 -17.00 33.51 6.45
CA LEU A 241 -16.66 32.32 7.23
C LEU A 241 -16.88 31.07 6.38
N ASN A 242 -15.79 30.43 5.97
CA ASN A 242 -15.84 29.22 5.16
C ASN A 242 -14.65 28.31 5.49
N ILE A 243 -14.95 27.06 5.82
CA ILE A 243 -13.92 26.03 5.98
C ILE A 243 -13.47 25.61 4.58
N GLN A 244 -12.18 25.79 4.27
CA GLN A 244 -11.62 25.34 3.00
C GLN A 244 -11.70 23.81 2.90
N ARG A 245 -12.42 23.33 1.89
CA ARG A 245 -12.57 21.90 1.59
C ARG A 245 -11.69 21.51 0.42
N TYR A 246 -11.39 20.23 0.34
CA TYR A 246 -10.68 19.61 -0.79
C TYR A 246 -11.36 18.29 -1.18
N ALA A 247 -11.14 17.87 -2.42
CA ALA A 247 -11.71 16.64 -2.94
C ALA A 247 -11.12 15.43 -2.20
N ILE A 248 -11.94 14.43 -1.90
CA ILE A 248 -11.48 13.13 -1.40
C ILE A 248 -12.28 12.06 -2.13
N ALA A 249 -11.59 11.05 -2.64
CA ALA A 249 -12.23 9.88 -3.21
C ALA A 249 -11.51 8.60 -2.74
N PRO A 250 -12.14 7.82 -1.84
CA PRO A 250 -11.67 6.49 -1.50
C PRO A 250 -11.68 5.60 -2.76
N LEU A 251 -10.61 4.82 -2.97
CA LEU A 251 -10.49 3.89 -4.10
C LEU A 251 -10.67 2.44 -3.65
N SER A 252 -10.25 2.14 -2.43
CA SER A 252 -10.39 0.86 -1.72
C SER A 252 -10.43 1.13 -0.19
N HIS A 253 -10.41 0.06 0.61
CA HIS A 253 -10.26 0.16 2.07
C HIS A 253 -8.85 0.57 2.52
N ASN A 254 -7.88 0.66 1.60
CA ASN A 254 -6.47 0.95 1.91
C ASN A 254 -5.82 1.94 0.94
N ALA A 255 -6.59 2.60 0.07
CA ALA A 255 -6.05 3.59 -0.84
C ALA A 255 -7.13 4.59 -1.25
N GLY A 256 -6.69 5.80 -1.60
CA GLY A 256 -7.56 6.82 -2.13
C GLY A 256 -6.80 8.05 -2.64
N VAL A 257 -7.54 9.01 -3.18
CA VAL A 257 -6.99 10.29 -3.64
C VAL A 257 -7.52 11.45 -2.81
N VAL A 258 -6.64 12.39 -2.51
CA VAL A 258 -6.92 13.65 -1.84
C VAL A 258 -6.55 14.80 -2.78
N GLY A 259 -7.44 15.77 -2.98
CA GLY A 259 -7.19 16.95 -3.80
C GLY A 259 -6.04 17.76 -3.22
N TRP A 260 -5.06 18.09 -4.06
CA TRP A 260 -3.96 18.96 -3.66
C TRP A 260 -4.47 20.39 -3.48
N VAL A 261 -4.15 21.00 -2.34
CA VAL A 261 -4.46 22.40 -2.08
C VAL A 261 -3.26 23.25 -2.53
N PRO A 262 -3.42 24.08 -3.58
CA PRO A 262 -2.32 24.93 -4.03
C PRO A 262 -2.10 26.10 -3.06
N HIS A 263 -0.91 26.70 -3.11
CA HIS A 263 -0.55 27.89 -2.31
C HIS A 263 -0.70 27.68 -0.80
N CYS A 264 -0.37 26.47 -0.31
CA CYS A 264 -0.37 26.16 1.10
C CYS A 264 0.95 25.49 1.49
N ASP A 265 1.44 25.87 2.67
CA ASP A 265 2.54 25.22 3.36
C ASP A 265 2.04 24.70 4.70
N THR A 266 2.68 23.64 5.21
CA THR A 266 2.40 23.20 6.58
C THR A 266 2.99 24.21 7.56
N LEU A 267 2.38 24.38 8.73
CA LEU A 267 2.91 25.27 9.77
C LEU A 267 4.36 24.91 10.13
N HIS A 268 4.69 23.62 10.18
CA HIS A 268 6.05 23.14 10.45
C HIS A 268 7.07 23.53 9.35
N SER A 269 6.64 23.72 8.10
CA SER A 269 7.52 24.19 7.03
C SER A 269 7.76 25.70 7.05
N LEU A 270 6.88 26.46 7.71
CA LEU A 270 6.98 27.91 7.82
C LEU A 270 7.80 28.37 9.03
N ILE A 271 7.79 27.57 10.11
CA ILE A 271 8.54 27.82 11.35
C ILE A 271 9.96 27.27 11.20
#